data_AF-A0A959FUR5-F1
#
_entry.id   AF-A0A959FUR5-F1
#
_cell.length_a   1.000
_cell.length_b   1.000
_cell.length_c   1.000
_cell.angle_alpha   90.00
_cell.angle_beta   90.00
_cell.angle_gamma   90.00
#
_symmetry.space_group_name_H-M   'P 1'
#
loop_
_entity.id
_entity.type
_entity.pdbx_description
1 polymer ?
#
loop_
_entity_poly.entity_id
_entity_poly.type
_entity_poly.pdbx_seq_one_letter_code
_entity_poly.pdbx_strand_id
1 'polypeptide(L)' 'MLQSFIENKKLGGINCLIWKDGQIVWEASYGYQNLETQTPLPIDALFRISSMTKPVTSVLAMI' A
#
# COMPACT_ATOMS: atom_id res chain seq x y z
N MET A 1 -10.14 -8.37 -7.59
CA MET A 1 -10.29 -6.95 -7.98
C MET A 1 -8.95 -6.21 -7.99
N LEU A 2 -8.15 -6.18 -6.91
CA LEU A 2 -6.89 -5.42 -6.90
C LEU A 2 -5.88 -5.91 -7.96
N GLN A 3 -5.76 -7.22 -8.13
CA GLN A 3 -4.90 -7.82 -9.15
C GLN A 3 -5.23 -7.35 -10.57
N SER A 4 -6.50 -7.08 -10.88
CA SER A 4 -6.86 -6.64 -12.23
C SER A 4 -6.38 -5.23 -12.54
N PHE A 5 -6.06 -4.39 -11.55
CA PHE A 5 -5.41 -3.10 -11.80
C PHE A 5 -3.96 -3.26 -12.28
N ILE A 6 -3.28 -4.33 -11.82
CA ILE A 6 -1.94 -4.68 -12.29
C ILE A 6 -2.03 -5.28 -13.70
N GLU A 7 -2.95 -6.22 -13.92
CA GLU A 7 -3.15 -6.88 -15.22
C GLU A 7 -3.51 -5.88 -16.33
N ASN A 8 -4.36 -4.89 -16.00
CA ASN A 8 -4.75 -3.82 -16.92
C ASN A 8 -3.72 -2.67 -16.99
N LYS A 9 -2.52 -2.83 -16.40
CA LYS A 9 -1.42 -1.85 -16.39
C LYS A 9 -1.82 -0.47 -15.86
N LYS A 10 -2.81 -0.41 -14.96
CA LYS A 10 -3.25 0.84 -14.33
C LYS A 10 -2.38 1.20 -13.12
N LEU A 11 -1.78 0.21 -12.48
CA LEU A 11 -0.85 0.37 -11.36
C LEU A 11 0.37 -0.53 -11.57
N GLY A 12 1.54 -0.08 -11.14
CA GLY A 12 2.77 -0.89 -11.16
C GLY A 12 2.82 -1.92 -10.01
N GLY A 13 2.24 -1.56 -8.87
CA GLY A 13 2.11 -2.42 -7.69
C GLY A 13 1.17 -1.83 -6.66
N ILE A 14 0.62 -2.68 -5.78
CA ILE A 14 -0.30 -2.27 -4.71
C ILE A 14 -0.19 -3.21 -3.50
N ASN A 15 -0.11 -2.63 -2.31
CA ASN A 15 -0.33 -3.33 -1.03
C ASN A 15 -1.67 -2.90 -0.45
N CYS A 16 -2.41 -3.83 0.12
CA CYS A 16 -3.68 -3.55 0.77
C CYS A 16 -3.85 -4.41 2.02
N LEU A 17 -4.31 -3.75 3.09
CA LEU A 17 -4.51 -4.30 4.42
C LEU A 17 -5.94 -4.01 4.87
N ILE A 18 -6.63 -5.03 5.40
CA ILE A 18 -7.90 -4.86 6.10
C ILE A 18 -7.68 -5.23 7.56
N TRP A 19 -7.85 -4.23 8.43
CA TRP A 19 -7.80 -4.38 9.87
C TRP A 19 -9.23 -4.32 10.42
N LYS A 20 -9.61 -5.34 11.19
CA LYS A 20 -10.87 -5.35 11.94
C LYS A 20 -10.64 -5.90 13.34
N ASP A 21 -11.26 -5.29 14.35
CA ASP A 21 -11.29 -5.79 15.74
C ASP A 21 -9.91 -6.15 16.32
N GLY A 22 -8.90 -5.30 16.11
CA GLY A 22 -7.55 -5.52 16.67
C GLY A 22 -6.68 -6.53 15.90
N GLN A 23 -7.19 -7.10 14.81
CA GLN A 23 -6.47 -8.09 14.00
C GLN A 23 -6.46 -7.76 12.50
N ILE A 24 -5.40 -8.19 11.82
CA ILE A 24 -5.32 -8.21 10.37
C ILE A 24 -6.18 -9.37 9.87
N VAL A 25 -7.29 -9.07 9.18
CA VAL A 25 -8.19 -10.10 8.66
C VAL A 25 -7.91 -10.43 7.19
N TRP A 26 -7.21 -9.54 6.49
CA TRP A 26 -6.78 -9.77 5.11
C TRP A 26 -5.62 -8.83 4.76
N GLU A 27 -4.65 -9.36 4.03
CA GLU A 27 -3.49 -8.62 3.55
C GLU A 27 -3.03 -9.21 2.22
N ALA A 28 -2.70 -8.37 1.26
CA ALA A 28 -2.13 -8.81 -0.02
C ALA A 28 -1.25 -7.74 -0.68
N SER A 29 -0.26 -8.21 -1.43
CA SER A 29 0.58 -7.43 -2.33
C SER A 29 0.46 -7.97 -3.75
N TYR A 30 0.38 -7.07 -4.73
CA TYR A 30 0.36 -7.41 -6.15
C TYR A 30 1.30 -6.50 -6.95
N GLY A 31 1.88 -7.04 -8.01
CA GLY A 31 2.74 -6.30 -8.94
C GLY A 31 4.19 -6.18 -8.46
N TYR A 32 4.83 -5.10 -8.86
CA TYR A 32 6.28 -4.94 -8.76
C TYR A 32 6.65 -3.65 -8.03
N GLN A 33 7.71 -3.70 -7.22
CA GLN A 33 8.35 -2.52 -6.65
C GLN A 33 9.14 -1.74 -7.70
N ASN A 34 9.71 -2.45 -8.68
CA ASN A 34 10.43 -1.89 -9.80
C ASN A 34 9.99 -2.62 -11.09
N LEU A 35 9.50 -1.85 -12.07
CA LEU A 35 8.93 -2.40 -13.30
C LEU A 35 10.02 -2.84 -14.29
N GLU A 36 11.16 -2.13 -14.31
CA GLU A 36 12.28 -2.39 -15.21
C GLU A 36 12.97 -3.71 -14.85
N THR A 37 13.19 -3.97 -13.57
CA THR A 37 13.82 -5.19 -13.06
C THR A 37 12.81 -6.28 -12.69
N GLN A 38 11.51 -5.98 -12.79
CA GLN A 38 10.41 -6.85 -12.35
C GLN A 38 10.60 -7.37 -10.92
N THR A 39 11.12 -6.52 -10.03
CA THR A 39 11.29 -6.88 -8.62
C THR A 39 9.91 -6.98 -7.97
N PRO A 40 9.51 -8.14 -7.42
CA PRO A 40 8.20 -8.30 -6.77
C PRO A 40 8.01 -7.29 -5.65
N LEU A 41 6.79 -6.80 -5.46
CA LEU A 41 6.47 -5.85 -4.40
C LEU A 41 6.39 -6.55 -3.02
N PRO A 42 7.27 -6.23 -2.06
CA PRO A 42 7.18 -6.78 -0.70
C PRO A 42 5.93 -6.28 0.03
N ILE A 43 5.43 -7.04 1.00
CA ILE A 43 4.22 -6.64 1.74
C ILE A 43 4.46 -5.45 2.68
N ASP A 44 5.69 -5.29 3.15
CA ASP A 44 6.19 -4.23 4.03
C ASP A 44 6.92 -3.11 3.26
N ALA A 45 6.67 -3.00 1.94
CA ALA A 45 7.29 -1.99 1.09
C ALA A 45 7.00 -0.56 1.58
N LEU A 46 7.97 0.33 1.40
CA LEU A 46 7.83 1.74 1.73
C LEU A 46 7.13 2.50 0.59
N PHE A 47 6.13 3.31 0.96
CA PHE A 47 5.40 4.17 0.04
C PHE A 47 5.53 5.65 0.43
N ARG A 48 5.55 6.52 -0.58
CA ARG A 48 5.39 7.98 -0.36
C ARG A 48 3.91 8.30 -0.20
N ILE A 49 3.44 8.40 1.04
CA ILE A 49 2.01 8.53 1.37
C ILE A 49 1.44 9.96 1.17
N SER A 50 2.28 10.93 0.81
CA SER A 50 1.88 12.31 0.47
C SER A 50 0.96 12.94 1.52
N SER A 51 -0.23 13.43 1.14
CA SER A 51 -1.16 14.10 2.06
C SER A 51 -1.66 13.22 3.22
N MET A 52 -1.46 11.90 3.18
CA MET A 52 -1.75 11.04 4.33
C MET A 52 -0.83 11.30 5.53
N THR A 53 0.24 12.10 5.38
CA THR A 53 1.00 12.61 6.53
C THR A 53 0.20 13.61 7.38
N LYS A 54 -0.81 14.29 6.81
CA LYS A 54 -1.58 15.33 7.51
C LYS A 54 -2.26 14.82 8.77
N PRO A 55 -3.02 13.70 8.78
CA PRO A 55 -3.57 13.16 10.02
C PRO A 55 -2.52 12.89 11.10
N VAL A 56 -1.32 12.43 10.75
CA VAL A 56 -0.23 12.18 11.71
C VAL A 56 0.24 13.49 12.34
N THR A 57 0.49 14.53 11.52
CA THR A 57 0.87 15.85 12.02
C THR A 57 -0.25 16.52 12.82
N SER A 58 -1.52 16.34 12.43
CA SER A 58 -2.67 16.85 13.18
C SER A 58 -2.74 16.24 14.58
N VAL A 59 -2.52 14.93 14.73
CA VAL A 59 -2.46 14.29 16.06
C VAL A 59 -1.36 14.90 16.90
N LEU A 60 -0.16 15.11 16.33
CA LEU A 60 0.95 15.77 17.03
C LEU A 60 0.59 17.19 17.48
N ALA A 61 -0.18 17.95 16.69
CA ALA A 61 -0.57 19.31 17.04
C ALA A 61 -1.66 19.40 18.13
N MET A 62 -2.39 18.30 18.37
CA MET A 62 -3.53 18.26 19.30
C MET A 62 -3.17 17.68 20.68
N ILE A 63 -1.95 17.16 20.84
CA ILE A 63 -1.38 16.71 22.13
C ILE A 63 -0.46 17.78 22.72
#